data_AF-A0A1G2XKE8-F1
#
_entry.id   AF-A0A1G2XKE8-F1
#
_cell.length_a   1.000
_cell.length_b   1.000
_cell.length_c   1.000
_cell.angle_alpha   90.00
_cell.angle_beta   90.00
_cell.angle_gamma   90.00
#
_symmetry.space_group_name_H-M   'P 1'
#
loop_
_entity.id
_entity.type
_entity.pdbx_description
1 polymer ?
#
loop_
_entity_poly.entity_id
_entity_poly.type
_entity_poly.pdbx_seq_one_letter_code
_entity_poly.pdbx_strand_id
1 'polypeptide(L)'
;MPVVGRWAQVCAAGLTKYARSKSGTGSFILEGTTLKRIIYTSIIPLFLFWYFYNVSGFIIFAIIIIFTLIWIWYIKKKIGGMTGDTLGATNEIAELLYLLSLYLVR
;
A
#
# COMPACT_ATOMS: atom_id res chain seq x y z
N MET A 1 3.23 -9.06 -6.57
CA MET A 1 4.58 -9.10 -5.95
C MET A 1 4.39 -8.85 -4.46
N PRO A 2 4.75 -9.80 -3.58
CA PRO A 2 4.46 -9.70 -2.14
C PRO A 2 4.98 -8.40 -1.50
N VAL A 3 6.13 -7.90 -1.97
CA VAL A 3 6.72 -6.65 -1.49
C VAL A 3 5.77 -5.45 -1.71
N VAL A 4 5.11 -5.39 -2.87
CA VAL A 4 4.18 -4.31 -3.22
C VAL A 4 2.93 -4.37 -2.35
N GLY A 5 2.35 -5.55 -2.21
CA GLY A 5 1.17 -5.76 -1.38
C GLY A 5 1.42 -5.37 0.08
N ARG A 6 2.53 -5.85 0.67
CA ARG A 6 2.92 -5.50 2.04
C ARG A 6 3.22 -4.02 2.22
N TRP A 7 3.91 -3.40 1.26
CA TRP A 7 4.16 -1.96 1.30
C TRP A 7 2.85 -1.16 1.26
N ALA A 8 1.90 -1.53 0.40
CA ALA A 8 0.60 -0.87 0.33
C ALA A 8 -0.21 -1.01 1.63
N GLN A 9 -0.12 -2.17 2.31
CA GLN A 9 -0.70 -2.35 3.64
C GLN A 9 -0.09 -1.42 4.69
N VAL A 10 1.23 -1.21 4.67
CA VAL A 10 1.92 -0.27 5.58
C VAL A 10 1.49 1.17 5.29
N CYS A 11 1.35 1.55 4.02
CA CYS A 11 0.81 2.86 3.62
C CYS A 11 -0.62 3.06 4.13
N ALA A 12 -1.50 2.07 3.94
CA ALA A 12 -2.86 2.09 4.44
C ALA A 12 -2.91 2.20 5.96
N ALA A 13 -2.05 1.46 6.66
CA ALA A 13 -1.94 1.49 8.10
C ALA A 13 -1.45 2.83 8.65
N GLY A 14 -0.42 3.44 8.04
CA GLY A 14 0.14 4.70 8.53
C GLY A 14 -0.62 5.97 8.14
N LEU A 15 -1.52 5.91 7.15
CA LEU A 15 -2.29 7.06 6.65
C LEU A 15 -3.75 7.07 7.12
N THR A 16 -4.22 6.01 7.77
CA THR A 16 -5.61 5.90 8.24
C THR A 16 -5.68 5.48 9.70
N LYS A 17 -6.86 5.62 10.28
CA LYS A 17 -7.19 5.10 11.61
C LYS A 17 -8.09 3.88 11.45
N TYR A 18 -8.16 3.05 12.48
CA TYR A 18 -9.05 1.91 12.49
C TYR A 18 -10.52 2.38 12.49
N ALA A 19 -11.34 1.82 11.60
CA ALA A 19 -12.71 2.29 11.38
C ALA A 19 -13.70 1.89 12.48
N ARG A 20 -13.44 0.83 13.25
CA ARG A 20 -14.37 0.28 14.26
C ARG A 20 -13.94 0.68 15.69
N SER A 21 -14.91 0.97 16.55
CA SER A 21 -14.68 1.33 17.97
C SER A 21 -14.20 0.17 18.86
N LYS A 22 -14.42 -1.09 18.46
CA LYS A 22 -13.89 -2.27 19.17
C LYS A 22 -12.57 -2.71 18.55
N SER A 23 -11.52 -2.82 19.37
CA SER A 23 -10.21 -3.34 18.98
C SER A 23 -10.35 -4.72 18.33
N GLY A 24 -10.00 -4.80 17.05
CA GLY A 24 -9.86 -6.06 16.32
C GLY A 24 -8.40 -6.27 15.95
N THR A 25 -8.03 -7.43 15.41
CA THR A 25 -6.62 -7.78 15.09
C THR A 25 -5.92 -6.75 14.17
N GLY A 26 -6.69 -6.03 13.34
CA GLY A 26 -6.17 -4.96 12.48
C GLY A 26 -5.82 -3.65 13.21
N SER A 27 -6.34 -3.41 14.41
CA SER A 27 -6.06 -2.17 15.16
C SER A 27 -4.60 -2.11 15.61
N PHE A 28 -3.99 -3.25 15.96
CA PHE A 28 -2.57 -3.31 16.34
C PHE A 28 -1.64 -2.82 15.21
N ILE A 29 -1.97 -3.17 13.96
CA ILE A 29 -1.20 -2.78 12.78
C ILE A 29 -1.39 -1.29 12.48
N LEU A 30 -2.63 -0.79 12.59
CA LEU A 30 -2.97 0.61 12.33
C LEU A 30 -2.43 1.56 13.41
N GLU A 31 -2.45 1.17 14.68
CA GLU A 31 -1.95 1.99 15.79
C GLU A 31 -0.43 1.97 15.91
N GLY A 32 0.23 0.88 15.50
CA GLY A 32 1.69 0.75 15.53
C GLY A 32 2.42 1.43 14.37
N THR A 33 1.69 1.91 13.35
CA THR A 33 2.28 2.44 12.12
C THR A 33 2.26 3.96 12.07
N THR A 34 3.40 4.57 11.73
CA THR A 34 3.56 6.03 11.65
C THR A 34 4.02 6.43 10.25
N LEU A 35 3.79 7.68 9.84
CA LEU A 35 4.33 8.27 8.61
C LEU A 35 5.83 8.02 8.42
N LYS A 36 6.63 8.06 9.51
CA LYS A 36 8.07 7.73 9.45
C LYS A 36 8.33 6.31 8.97
N ARG A 37 7.52 5.33 9.41
CA ARG A 37 7.66 3.93 9.00
C ARG A 37 7.37 3.76 7.52
N ILE A 38 6.41 4.48 6.96
CA ILE A 38 6.12 4.46 5.52
C ILE A 38 7.38 4.83 4.72
N ILE A 39 8.08 5.89 5.11
CA ILE A 39 9.33 6.32 4.46
C ILE A 39 10.38 5.20 4.52
N TYR A 40 10.66 4.65 5.71
CA TYR A 40 11.63 3.58 5.85
C TYR A 40 11.26 2.31 5.05
N THR A 41 9.98 1.93 5.04
CA THR A 41 9.52 0.75 4.28
C THR A 41 9.51 0.96 2.77
N SER A 42 9.62 2.21 2.29
CA SER A 42 9.63 2.52 0.85
C SER A 42 11.01 2.33 0.22
N ILE A 43 12.08 2.26 1.02
CA ILE A 43 13.46 2.12 0.54
C ILE A 43 13.66 0.79 -0.19
N ILE A 44 13.22 -0.32 0.42
CA ILE A 44 13.40 -1.66 -0.15
C ILE A 44 12.63 -1.84 -1.48
N PRO A 45 11.31 -1.55 -1.56
CA PRO A 45 10.58 -1.61 -2.83
C PRO A 45 11.23 -0.75 -3.90
N LEU A 46 11.60 0.50 -3.58
CA LEU A 46 12.22 1.41 -4.53
C LEU A 46 13.53 0.84 -5.11
N PHE A 47 14.39 0.29 -4.25
CA PHE A 47 15.62 -0.38 -4.67
C PHE A 47 15.33 -1.58 -5.57
N LEU A 48 14.37 -2.44 -5.22
CA LEU A 48 14.02 -3.61 -6.02
C LEU A 48 13.45 -3.21 -7.39
N PHE A 49 12.59 -2.20 -7.46
CA PHE A 49 12.06 -1.71 -8.72
C PHE A 49 13.16 -1.16 -9.63
N TRP A 50 14.09 -0.39 -9.08
CA TRP A 50 15.26 0.08 -9.84
C TRP A 50 16.15 -1.07 -10.30
N TYR A 51 16.44 -2.04 -9.41
CA TYR A 51 17.32 -3.17 -9.71
C TYR A 51 16.77 -4.09 -10.82
N PHE A 52 15.47 -4.40 -10.80
CA PHE A 52 14.87 -5.32 -11.78
C PHE A 52 14.39 -4.64 -13.07
N TYR A 53 14.03 -3.35 -13.02
CA TYR A 53 13.35 -2.67 -14.13
C TYR A 53 13.98 -1.33 -14.55
N ASN A 54 15.13 -0.95 -13.98
CA ASN A 54 15.84 0.31 -14.27
C ASN A 54 14.90 1.54 -14.18
N VAL A 55 14.85 2.37 -15.23
CA VAL A 55 14.04 3.59 -15.28
C VAL A 55 12.54 3.27 -15.30
N SER A 56 12.14 2.21 -16.00
CA SER A 56 10.75 1.74 -16.04
C SER A 56 10.23 1.35 -14.66
N GLY A 57 11.10 0.90 -13.77
CA GLY A 57 10.77 0.60 -12.38
C GLY A 57 10.22 1.80 -11.61
N PHE A 58 10.76 3.00 -11.84
CA PHE A 58 10.26 4.22 -11.21
C PHE A 58 8.85 4.58 -11.69
N ILE A 59 8.56 4.37 -12.98
CA ILE A 59 7.22 4.62 -13.54
C ILE A 59 6.20 3.67 -12.91
N ILE A 60 6.52 2.38 -12.85
CA ILE A 60 5.65 1.35 -12.23
C ILE A 60 5.42 1.69 -10.76
N PHE A 61 6.48 2.03 -10.02
CA PHE A 61 6.36 2.34 -8.60
C PHE A 61 5.55 3.63 -8.36
N ALA A 62 5.70 4.65 -9.21
CA ALA A 62 4.89 5.86 -9.15
C ALA A 62 3.39 5.58 -9.37
N ILE A 63 3.03 4.75 -10.36
CA ILE A 63 1.64 4.32 -10.60
C ILE A 63 1.07 3.64 -9.35
N ILE A 64 1.83 2.72 -8.76
CA ILE A 64 1.44 1.99 -7.55
C ILE A 64 1.23 2.95 -6.37
N ILE A 65 2.13 3.92 -6.16
CA ILE A 65 2.01 4.92 -5.09
C ILE A 65 0.73 5.73 -5.27
N ILE A 66 0.52 6.32 -6.46
CA ILE A 66 -0.62 7.19 -6.75
C ILE A 66 -1.93 6.43 -6.54
N PHE A 67 -2.03 5.23 -7.09
CA PHE A 67 -3.23 4.41 -6.93
C PHE A 67 -3.47 4.03 -5.47
N THR A 68 -2.42 3.62 -4.74
CA THR A 68 -2.53 3.23 -3.33
C THR A 68 -3.07 4.38 -2.49
N LEU A 69 -2.59 5.61 -2.72
CA LEU A 69 -3.08 6.80 -2.02
C LEU A 69 -4.55 7.10 -2.34
N ILE A 70 -4.95 7.01 -3.62
CA ILE A 70 -6.34 7.20 -4.05
C ILE A 70 -7.24 6.14 -3.42
N TRP A 71 -6.81 4.88 -3.42
CA TRP A 71 -7.54 3.76 -2.83
C TRP A 71 -7.75 3.94 -1.33
N ILE A 72 -6.67 4.30 -0.61
CA ILE A 72 -6.72 4.59 0.81
C ILE A 72 -7.71 5.73 1.11
N TRP A 73 -7.64 6.81 0.33
CA TRP A 73 -8.55 7.95 0.47
C TRP A 73 -10.00 7.56 0.21
N TYR A 74 -10.26 6.77 -0.82
CA TYR A 74 -11.60 6.26 -1.16
C TYR A 74 -12.19 5.44 -0.02
N ILE A 75 -11.43 4.48 0.51
CA ILE A 75 -11.87 3.63 1.64
C ILE A 75 -12.12 4.49 2.88
N LYS A 76 -11.19 5.39 3.21
CA LYS A 76 -11.34 6.32 4.34
C LYS A 76 -12.61 7.15 4.23
N LYS A 77 -12.95 7.65 3.03
CA LYS A 77 -14.17 8.43 2.79
C LYS A 77 -15.43 7.58 2.88
N LYS A 78 -15.37 6.31 2.45
CA LYS A 78 -16.54 5.41 2.38
C LYS A 78 -16.93 4.78 3.72
N ILE A 79 -15.94 4.36 4.51
CA ILE A 79 -16.18 3.61 5.76
C ILE A 79 -15.54 4.24 7.01
N GLY A 80 -14.91 5.42 6.87
CA GLY A 80 -14.35 6.17 8.01
C GLY A 80 -12.95 5.73 8.46
N GLY A 81 -12.34 4.73 7.81
CA GLY A 81 -11.01 4.22 8.17
C GLY A 81 -10.70 2.88 7.49
N MET A 82 -9.69 2.15 7.99
CA MET A 82 -9.34 0.81 7.51
C MET A 82 -9.73 -0.27 8.54
N THR A 83 -9.99 -1.49 8.07
CA THR A 83 -10.15 -2.73 8.85
C THR A 83 -9.17 -3.81 8.38
N GLY A 84 -9.13 -4.98 9.04
CA GLY A 84 -8.34 -6.12 8.57
C GLY A 84 -8.68 -6.54 7.14
N ASP A 85 -9.98 -6.58 6.81
CA ASP A 85 -10.45 -6.95 5.47
C ASP A 85 -10.03 -5.94 4.41
N THR A 86 -10.10 -4.64 4.70
CA THR A 86 -9.66 -3.62 3.73
C THR A 86 -8.15 -3.57 3.57
N LEU A 87 -7.39 -3.93 4.60
CA LEU A 87 -5.94 -4.13 4.48
C LEU A 87 -5.63 -5.36 3.61
N GLY A 88 -6.37 -6.47 3.77
CA GLY A 88 -6.28 -7.63 2.89
C GLY A 88 -6.59 -7.28 1.44
N ALA A 89 -7.70 -6.60 1.20
CA ALA A 89 -8.07 -6.12 -0.14
C ALA A 89 -7.02 -5.16 -0.73
N THR A 90 -6.44 -4.28 0.08
CA THR A 90 -5.36 -3.38 -0.36
C THR A 90 -4.13 -4.17 -0.82
N ASN A 91 -3.81 -5.29 -0.18
CA ASN A 91 -2.73 -6.18 -0.63
C ASN A 91 -3.02 -6.71 -2.03
N GLU A 92 -4.16 -7.39 -2.21
CA GLU A 92 -4.54 -8.03 -3.47
C GLU A 92 -4.61 -7.04 -4.62
N ILE A 93 -5.22 -5.86 -4.39
CA ILE A 93 -5.36 -4.84 -5.43
C ILE A 93 -3.99 -4.25 -5.81
N ALA A 94 -3.11 -4.01 -4.85
CA ALA A 94 -1.77 -3.48 -5.13
C ALA A 94 -0.93 -4.49 -5.91
N GLU A 95 -1.04 -5.79 -5.60
CA GLU A 95 -0.38 -6.85 -6.35
C GLU A 95 -0.91 -6.99 -7.78
N LEU A 96 -2.24 -6.91 -7.95
CA LEU A 96 -2.87 -6.90 -9.27
C LEU A 96 -2.42 -5.70 -10.10
N LEU A 97 -2.40 -4.51 -9.51
CA LEU A 97 -1.97 -3.29 -10.18
C LEU A 97 -0.50 -3.35 -10.63
N TYR A 98 0.37 -3.95 -9.81
CA TYR A 98 1.75 -4.20 -10.22
C TYR A 98 1.82 -5.08 -11.48
N LEU A 99 1.06 -6.18 -11.52
CA LEU A 99 1.03 -7.07 -12.70
C LEU A 99 0.50 -6.34 -13.95
N LEU A 100 -0.54 -5.52 -13.79
CA LEU A 100 -1.08 -4.70 -14.88
C LEU A 100 -0.06 -3.65 -15.36
N SER A 101 0.61 -2.98 -14.43
CA SER A 101 1.63 -1.97 -14.75
C SER A 101 2.81 -2.58 -15.47
N LEU A 102 3.22 -3.79 -15.08
CA LEU A 102 4.25 -4.53 -15.81
C LEU A 102 3.85 -4.85 -17.24
N TYR A 103 2.58 -5.22 -17.47
CA TYR A 103 2.09 -5.49 -18.83
C TYR A 103 2.09 -4.22 -19.69
N LEU A 104 1.72 -3.07 -19.13
CA LEU A 104 1.62 -1.80 -19.86
C LEU A 104 2.97 -1.14 -20.16
N VAL A 105 3.98 -1.37 -19.32
CA VAL A 105 5.32 -0.75 -19.44
C VAL A 105 6.29 -1.67 -20.20
N ARG A 106 5.83 -2.85 -20.63
CA ARG A 106 6.63 -3.83 -21.38
C ARG A 106 6.72 -3.51 -22.86
#